data_AF-A0A842LWZ3-F1
#
_entry.id   AF-A0A842LWZ3-F1
#
_cell.length_a   1.000
_cell.length_b   1.000
_cell.length_c   1.000
_cell.angle_alpha   90.00
_cell.angle_beta   90.00
_cell.angle_gamma   90.00
#
_symmetry.space_group_name_H-M   'P 1'
#
loop_
_entity.id
_entity.type
_entity.pdbx_description
1 polymer ?
#
loop_
_entity_poly.entity_id
_entity_poly.type
_entity_poly.pdbx_seq_one_letter_code
_entity_poly.pdbx_strand_id
1 'polypeptide(L)'
;MTSIKPKLQRKPAPLHLRRKNMRAPLSDELRERYGTRTAALRKGDTVLIVRGDYKGHEGKVSSIDLSKMRITVEGVTMKKTDGTTKPVPIKPSKVIITKLDLSDKKRKEIFESRLKRRESS
;
A
#
# COMPACT_ATOMS: atom_id res chain seq x y z
N MET A 1 11.00 -4.47 24.52
CA MET A 1 10.30 -5.77 24.58
C MET A 1 8.82 -5.56 24.30
N THR A 2 8.18 -6.41 23.50
CA THR A 2 6.76 -6.26 23.15
C THR A 2 5.92 -7.29 23.92
N SER A 3 4.79 -6.88 24.49
CA SER A 3 3.90 -7.78 25.24
C SER A 3 3.29 -8.86 24.33
N ILE A 4 3.28 -10.11 24.80
CA ILE A 4 2.65 -11.26 24.13
C ILE A 4 1.11 -11.24 24.24
N LYS A 5 0.55 -10.56 25.25
CA LYS A 5 -0.90 -10.56 25.54
C LYS A 5 -1.73 -9.95 24.38
N PRO A 6 -2.71 -10.68 23.79
CA PRO A 6 -3.50 -10.22 22.64
C PRO A 6 -4.26 -8.90 22.86
N LYS A 7 -4.83 -8.70 24.05
CA LYS A 7 -5.56 -7.48 24.43
C LYS A 7 -4.70 -6.22 24.32
N LEU A 8 -3.40 -6.33 24.62
CA LEU A 8 -2.47 -5.21 24.58
C LEU A 8 -1.97 -4.93 23.16
N GLN A 9 -1.87 -5.95 22.30
CA GLN A 9 -1.42 -5.79 20.91
C GLN A 9 -2.47 -5.16 19.98
N ARG A 10 -3.76 -5.38 20.25
CA ARG A 10 -4.87 -4.86 19.42
C ARG A 10 -5.28 -3.42 19.75
N LYS A 11 -4.59 -2.76 20.69
CA LYS A 11 -4.88 -1.37 21.02
C LYS A 11 -4.67 -0.46 19.80
N PRO A 12 -5.52 0.57 19.62
CA PRO A 12 -5.40 1.47 18.48
C PRO A 12 -4.07 2.21 18.53
N ALA A 13 -3.29 2.09 17.46
CA ALA A 13 -2.00 2.79 17.34
C ALA A 13 -2.20 4.25 16.92
N PRO A 14 -1.29 5.17 17.34
CA PRO A 14 -1.19 6.53 16.79
C PRO A 14 -0.98 6.57 15.27
N LEU A 15 -1.35 7.69 14.63
CA LEU A 15 -1.33 7.83 13.17
C LEU A 15 0.04 7.60 12.53
N HIS A 16 1.13 8.05 13.16
CA HIS A 16 2.49 7.87 12.63
C HIS A 16 2.90 6.38 12.59
N LEU A 17 2.48 5.58 13.59
CA LEU A 17 2.70 4.13 13.58
C LEU A 17 1.81 3.44 12.54
N ARG A 18 0.56 3.89 12.40
CA ARG A 18 -0.33 3.35 11.36
C ARG A 18 0.20 3.57 9.96
N ARG A 19 0.80 4.73 9.69
CA ARG A 19 1.49 5.01 8.43
C ARG A 19 2.63 4.01 8.15
N LYS A 20 3.42 3.66 9.18
CA LYS A 20 4.49 2.65 9.03
C LYS A 20 3.96 1.25 8.71
N ASN A 21 2.77 0.94 9.21
CA ASN A 21 2.08 -0.34 9.01
C ASN A 21 1.27 -0.40 7.70
N MET A 22 1.04 0.74 7.04
CA MET A 22 0.33 0.86 5.75
C MET A 22 1.23 0.44 4.57
N ARG A 23 1.53 -0.87 4.50
CA ARG A 23 2.44 -1.47 3.51
C ARG A 23 1.75 -2.48 2.61
N ALA A 24 2.27 -2.60 1.40
CA ALA A 24 1.88 -3.60 0.42
C ALA A 24 3.11 -4.31 -0.17
N PRO A 25 2.95 -5.57 -0.63
CA PRO A 25 3.95 -6.27 -1.42
C PRO A 25 4.25 -5.52 -2.74
N LEU A 26 5.51 -5.53 -3.14
CA LEU A 26 5.94 -5.12 -4.48
C LEU A 26 5.68 -6.24 -5.49
N SER A 27 5.54 -5.91 -6.78
CA SER A 27 5.60 -6.87 -7.90
C SER A 27 6.97 -7.52 -7.98
N ASP A 28 7.06 -8.68 -8.63
CA ASP A 28 8.31 -9.44 -8.66
C ASP A 28 9.43 -8.67 -9.39
N GLU A 29 9.11 -7.95 -10.48
CA GLU A 29 10.03 -7.02 -11.15
C GLU A 29 10.60 -5.96 -10.19
N LEU A 30 9.75 -5.34 -9.37
CA LEU A 30 10.17 -4.32 -8.41
C LEU A 30 10.96 -4.92 -7.23
N ARG A 31 10.66 -6.17 -6.85
CA ARG A 31 11.45 -6.90 -5.83
C ARG A 31 12.84 -7.20 -6.35
N GLU A 32 12.95 -7.62 -7.60
CA GLU A 32 14.22 -7.84 -8.28
C GLU A 32 14.99 -6.55 -8.47
N ARG A 33 14.33 -5.42 -8.71
CA ARG A 33 15.06 -4.15 -8.81
C ARG A 33 15.57 -3.67 -7.45
N TYR A 34 14.71 -3.63 -6.44
CA TYR A 34 15.03 -2.95 -5.17
C TYR A 34 15.40 -3.89 -4.01
N GLY A 35 15.42 -5.20 -4.24
CA GLY A 35 15.77 -6.21 -3.22
C GLY A 35 14.84 -6.23 -2.00
N THR A 36 13.64 -5.64 -2.10
CA THR A 36 12.72 -5.49 -0.97
C THR A 36 11.37 -6.10 -1.28
N ARG A 37 10.82 -6.88 -0.35
CA ARG A 37 9.52 -7.55 -0.53
C ARG A 37 8.31 -6.60 -0.44
N THR A 38 8.39 -5.54 0.36
CA THR A 38 7.26 -4.64 0.64
C THR A 38 7.65 -3.16 0.67
N ALA A 39 6.70 -2.29 0.35
CA ALA A 39 6.86 -0.84 0.45
C ALA A 39 5.63 -0.21 1.11
N ALA A 40 5.82 1.00 1.66
CA ALA A 40 4.70 1.81 2.14
C ALA A 40 3.95 2.40 0.94
N LEU A 41 2.63 2.23 0.93
CA LEU A 41 1.77 2.80 -0.11
C LEU A 41 1.71 4.32 0.01
N ARG A 42 1.71 5.00 -1.12
CA ARG A 42 1.45 6.44 -1.24
C ARG A 42 0.40 6.70 -2.31
N LYS A 43 -0.19 7.90 -2.25
CA LYS A 43 -1.04 8.41 -3.32
C LYS A 43 -0.21 8.45 -4.61
N GLY A 44 -0.80 8.06 -5.73
CA GLY A 44 -0.12 8.00 -7.03
C GLY A 44 0.59 6.68 -7.35
N ASP A 45 0.81 5.78 -6.38
CA ASP A 45 1.29 4.43 -6.69
C ASP A 45 0.25 3.68 -7.52
N THR A 46 0.70 2.90 -8.51
CA THR A 46 -0.18 2.00 -9.29
C THR A 46 -0.17 0.64 -8.64
N VAL A 47 -1.37 0.08 -8.50
CA VAL A 47 -1.57 -1.14 -7.74
C VAL A 47 -2.51 -2.11 -8.45
N LEU A 48 -2.23 -3.40 -8.29
CA LEU A 48 -3.03 -4.53 -8.74
C LEU A 48 -3.73 -5.18 -7.54
N ILE A 49 -5.03 -5.39 -7.64
CA ILE A 49 -5.80 -6.06 -6.58
C ILE A 49 -5.73 -7.58 -6.80
N VAL A 50 -5.28 -8.30 -5.76
CA VAL A 50 -5.04 -9.75 -5.84
C VAL A 50 -6.19 -10.57 -5.24
N ARG A 51 -6.94 -9.98 -4.30
CA ARG A 51 -7.97 -10.70 -3.53
C ARG A 51 -9.23 -9.85 -3.35
N GLY A 52 -10.39 -10.50 -3.41
CA GLY A 52 -11.72 -9.89 -3.27
C GLY A 52 -12.43 -9.73 -4.61
N ASP A 53 -13.56 -9.02 -4.59
CA ASP A 53 -14.48 -8.91 -5.74
C ASP A 53 -13.85 -8.16 -6.93
N TYR A 54 -12.93 -7.24 -6.65
CA TYR A 54 -12.21 -6.44 -7.64
C TYR A 54 -10.84 -7.02 -8.01
N LYS A 55 -10.66 -8.34 -7.88
CA LYS A 55 -9.40 -9.02 -8.23
C LYS A 55 -9.09 -8.83 -9.72
N GLY A 56 -7.82 -8.59 -10.04
CA GLY A 56 -7.35 -8.38 -11.41
C GLY A 56 -7.43 -6.92 -11.87
N HIS A 57 -8.10 -6.05 -11.11
CA HIS A 57 -8.16 -4.63 -11.44
C HIS A 57 -6.86 -3.92 -11.08
N GLU A 58 -6.32 -3.17 -12.04
CA GLU A 58 -5.19 -2.27 -11.86
C GLU A 58 -5.66 -0.82 -11.83
N GLY A 59 -5.13 -0.05 -10.89
CA GLY A 59 -5.45 1.37 -10.80
C GLY A 59 -4.48 2.14 -9.92
N LYS A 60 -4.53 3.48 -10.02
CA LYS A 60 -3.75 4.34 -9.15
C LYS A 60 -4.43 4.50 -7.79
N VAL A 61 -3.61 4.64 -6.75
CA VAL A 61 -4.10 4.94 -5.39
C VAL A 61 -4.49 6.42 -5.33
N SER A 62 -5.79 6.69 -5.18
CA SER A 62 -6.32 8.05 -5.07
C SER A 62 -6.16 8.60 -3.65
N SER A 63 -6.63 7.85 -2.65
CA SER A 63 -6.56 8.27 -1.25
C SER A 63 -6.20 7.14 -0.30
N ILE A 64 -5.60 7.54 0.83
CA ILE A 64 -5.19 6.65 1.92
C ILE A 64 -5.84 7.16 3.20
N ASP A 65 -6.65 6.32 3.81
CA ASP A 65 -7.26 6.56 5.12
C ASP A 65 -6.48 5.78 6.19
N LEU A 66 -5.69 6.51 6.99
CA LEU A 66 -4.91 5.96 8.10
C LEU A 66 -5.78 5.61 9.32
N SER A 67 -6.94 6.23 9.46
CA SER A 67 -7.87 5.95 10.56
C SER A 67 -8.55 4.58 10.36
N LYS A 68 -8.91 4.26 9.11
CA LYS A 68 -9.54 2.97 8.78
C LYS A 68 -8.55 1.92 8.26
N MET A 69 -7.29 2.29 8.01
CA MET A 69 -6.28 1.44 7.37
C MET A 69 -6.77 0.91 6.00
N ARG A 70 -7.35 1.81 5.20
CA ARG A 70 -7.93 1.52 3.89
C ARG A 70 -7.34 2.43 2.82
N ILE A 71 -7.33 1.93 1.60
CA ILE A 71 -6.98 2.68 0.39
C ILE A 71 -8.19 2.74 -0.53
N THR A 72 -8.26 3.78 -1.34
CA THR A 72 -9.17 3.85 -2.49
C THR A 72 -8.34 3.79 -3.76
N VAL A 73 -8.80 3.00 -4.72
CA VAL A 73 -8.15 2.78 -6.00
C VAL A 73 -9.05 3.35 -7.09
N GLU A 74 -8.47 4.05 -8.05
CA GLU A 74 -9.19 4.61 -9.20
C GLU A 74 -9.82 3.49 -10.04
N GLY A 75 -11.05 3.71 -10.48
CA GLY A 75 -11.85 2.70 -11.20
C GLY A 75 -12.56 1.69 -10.32
N VAL A 76 -12.24 1.60 -9.02
CA VAL A 76 -12.90 0.69 -8.08
C VAL A 76 -14.01 1.41 -7.33
N THR A 77 -15.19 1.46 -7.94
CA THR A 77 -16.38 2.11 -7.38
C THR A 77 -17.58 1.14 -7.35
N MET A 78 -18.47 1.34 -6.39
CA MET A 78 -19.78 0.69 -6.36
C MET A 78 -20.85 1.69 -6.76
N LYS A 79 -21.78 1.26 -7.61
CA LYS A 79 -23.02 2.01 -7.89
C LYS A 79 -24.01 1.78 -6.76
N LYS A 80 -24.60 2.86 -6.24
CA LYS A 80 -25.75 2.79 -5.33
C LYS A 80 -27.05 2.66 -6.14
N THR A 81 -28.13 2.30 -5.44
CA THR A 81 -29.51 2.35 -5.95
C THR A 81 -29.87 3.73 -6.49
N ASP A 82 -29.36 4.78 -5.85
CA ASP A 82 -29.60 6.18 -6.23
C ASP A 82 -28.79 6.64 -7.47
N GLY A 83 -28.08 5.72 -8.15
CA GLY A 83 -27.25 6.00 -9.33
C GLY A 83 -25.88 6.62 -9.04
N THR A 84 -25.66 7.15 -7.83
CA THR A 84 -24.36 7.70 -7.42
C THR A 84 -23.28 6.61 -7.27
N THR A 85 -22.02 6.95 -7.59
CA THR A 85 -20.88 6.03 -7.42
C THR A 85 -20.10 6.34 -6.15
N LYS A 86 -19.70 5.29 -5.41
CA LYS A 86 -18.90 5.41 -4.19
C LYS A 86 -17.61 4.61 -4.31
N PRO A 87 -16.44 5.16 -3.97
CA PRO A 87 -15.19 4.42 -4.00
C PRO A 87 -15.19 3.29 -2.96
N VAL A 88 -14.65 2.14 -3.34
CA VAL A 88 -14.56 0.97 -2.45
C VAL A 88 -13.29 1.05 -1.61
N PRO A 89 -13.40 0.96 -0.27
CA PRO A 89 -12.23 0.95 0.60
C PRO A 89 -11.58 -0.43 0.62
N ILE A 90 -10.37 -0.55 0.08
CA ILE A 90 -9.58 -1.79 0.00
C ILE A 90 -8.52 -1.81 1.10
N LYS A 91 -8.17 -2.99 1.61
CA LYS A 91 -7.06 -3.16 2.56
C LYS A 91 -5.73 -3.28 1.79
N PRO A 92 -4.65 -2.61 2.21
CA PRO A 92 -3.36 -2.64 1.51
C PRO A 92 -2.76 -4.04 1.34
N SER A 93 -3.08 -4.98 2.23
CA SER A 93 -2.59 -6.36 2.16
C SER A 93 -3.25 -7.20 1.05
N LYS A 94 -4.30 -6.70 0.40
CA LYS A 94 -4.99 -7.38 -0.71
C LYS A 94 -4.43 -6.98 -2.08
N VAL A 95 -3.35 -6.21 -2.09
CA VAL A 95 -2.92 -5.43 -3.23
C VAL A 95 -1.41 -5.59 -3.44
N ILE A 96 -0.96 -5.59 -4.69
CA ILE A 96 0.46 -5.58 -5.08
C ILE A 96 0.75 -4.23 -5.76
N ILE A 97 1.87 -3.61 -5.42
CA ILE A 97 2.35 -2.41 -6.10
C ILE A 97 3.02 -2.82 -7.40
N THR A 98 2.50 -2.35 -8.54
CA THR A 98 3.06 -2.62 -9.87
C THR A 98 3.98 -1.49 -10.32
N LYS A 99 3.62 -0.23 -10.05
CA LYS A 99 4.46 0.95 -10.36
C LYS A 99 4.52 1.87 -9.14
N LEU A 100 5.74 2.30 -8.82
CA LEU A 100 6.01 3.24 -7.73
C LEU A 100 5.97 4.67 -8.25
N ASP A 101 5.31 5.55 -7.52
CA ASP A 101 5.54 6.99 -7.69
C ASP A 101 6.81 7.40 -6.96
N LEU A 102 7.76 7.99 -7.70
CA LEU A 102 9.06 8.47 -7.22
C LEU A 102 9.17 10.00 -7.23
N SER A 103 8.04 10.71 -7.34
CA SER A 103 7.98 12.18 -7.29
C SER A 103 8.62 12.78 -6.03
N ASP A 104 8.46 12.10 -4.88
CA ASP A 104 9.00 12.52 -3.58
C ASP A 104 10.50 12.18 -3.46
N LYS A 105 11.33 13.21 -3.26
CA LYS A 105 12.80 13.09 -3.12
C LYS A 105 13.21 12.05 -2.07
N LYS A 106 12.59 12.08 -0.88
CA LYS A 106 12.92 11.15 0.22
C LYS A 106 12.56 9.71 -0.15
N ARG A 107 11.45 9.51 -0.89
CA ARG A 107 11.06 8.18 -1.36
C ARG A 107 12.06 7.66 -2.39
N LYS A 108 12.48 8.51 -3.32
CA LYS A 108 13.51 8.18 -4.32
C LYS A 108 14.82 7.78 -3.65
N GLU A 109 15.33 8.58 -2.70
CA GLU A 109 16.54 8.28 -1.92
C GLU A 109 16.46 6.93 -1.18
N ILE A 110 15.29 6.59 -0.60
CA ILE A 110 15.08 5.31 0.09
C ILE A 110 15.18 4.13 -0.89
N PHE A 111 14.66 4.26 -2.10
CA PHE A 111 14.72 3.19 -3.09
C PHE A 111 16.09 3.10 -3.77
N GLU A 112 16.76 4.22 -4.02
CA GLU A 112 18.13 4.27 -4.53
C GLU A 112 19.14 3.70 -3.54
N SER A 113 19.04 4.03 -2.25
CA SER A 113 19.89 3.45 -1.20
C SER A 113 19.72 1.93 -1.09
N ARG A 114 18.50 1.42 -1.31
CA ARG A 114 18.24 -0.03 -1.36
C ARG A 114 18.82 -0.69 -2.59
N LEU A 115 18.74 -0.03 -3.75
CA LEU A 115 19.34 -0.50 -4.98
C LEU A 115 20.87 -0.62 -4.82
N LYS A 116 21.53 0.44 -4.33
CA LYS A 116 22.98 0.44 -4.08
C LYS A 116 23.40 -0.67 -3.12
N ARG A 117 22.64 -0.89 -2.04
CA ARG A 117 22.91 -1.96 -1.07
C ARG A 117 22.87 -3.35 -1.71
N ARG A 118 21.97 -3.54 -2.68
CA ARG A 118 21.86 -4.79 -3.43
C ARG A 118 23.02 -4.96 -4.40
N GLU A 119 23.43 -3.91 -5.10
CA GLU A 119 24.57 -3.95 -6.03
C GLU A 119 25.91 -4.18 -5.32
N SER A 120 26.03 -3.73 -4.06
CA SER A 120 27.22 -3.92 -3.24
C SER A 120 27.28 -5.28 -2.51
N SER A 121 26.23 -6.10 -2.59
CA SER A 121 26.13 -7.41 -1.92
C SER A 121 26.18 -8.54 -2.94
#